data_AF-A0A2P5Y1I3-F1
#
_entry.id   AF-A0A2P5Y1I3-F1
#
_cell.length_a   1.000
_cell.length_b   1.000
_cell.length_c   1.000
_cell.angle_alpha   90.00
_cell.angle_beta   90.00
_cell.angle_gamma   90.00
#
_symmetry.space_group_name_H-M   'P 1'
#
loop_
_entity.id
_entity.type
_entity.pdbx_description
1 polymer ?
#
loop_
_entity_poly.entity_id
_entity_poly.type
_entity_poly.pdbx_seq_one_letter_code
_entity_poly.pdbx_strand_id
1 'polypeptide(L)'
;MQEDKKATKVKKGWLAVQVGLEEEDGGLKRFAIPISHLYHPLFKQLLDKAYEVYGYHMTGPLRMPCSTDDFLNLKWRIEKESNHHHHHHHHPLTLSFNSC
;
A
#
# COMPACT_ATOMS: atom_id res chain seq x y z
N MET A 1 23.27 16.73 -21.31
CA MET A 1 23.82 16.93 -19.95
C MET A 1 22.90 16.22 -18.98
N GLN A 2 23.48 15.50 -18.02
CA GLN A 2 22.85 14.55 -17.09
C GLN A 2 21.40 14.88 -16.70
N GLU A 3 20.44 14.00 -17.00
CA GLU A 3 19.24 13.92 -16.17
C GLU A 3 19.67 13.28 -14.86
N ASP A 4 19.96 14.12 -13.86
CA ASP A 4 20.12 13.68 -12.49
C ASP A 4 18.78 13.11 -12.02
N LYS A 5 18.59 11.82 -12.29
CA LYS A 5 17.58 10.97 -11.64
C LYS A 5 17.92 11.01 -10.16
N LYS A 6 17.41 12.01 -9.44
CA LYS A 6 17.40 12.02 -7.98
C LYS A 6 16.62 10.80 -7.55
N ALA A 7 17.33 9.69 -7.34
CA ALA A 7 16.84 8.53 -6.66
C ALA A 7 16.52 9.01 -5.24
N THR A 8 15.25 9.36 -5.00
CA THR A 8 14.74 9.58 -3.66
C THR A 8 15.09 8.32 -2.89
N LYS A 9 16.03 8.43 -1.95
CA LYS A 9 16.52 7.29 -1.18
C LYS A 9 15.34 6.75 -0.37
N VAL A 10 14.65 5.75 -0.89
CA VAL A 10 13.57 5.07 -0.19
C VAL A 10 14.21 4.15 0.86
N LYS A 11 13.74 4.21 2.10
CA LYS A 11 14.23 3.34 3.17
C LYS A 11 13.91 1.88 2.82
N LYS A 12 14.76 0.94 3.27
CA LYS A 12 14.47 -0.50 3.11
C LYS A 12 13.08 -0.80 3.70
N GLY A 13 12.26 -1.55 2.96
CA GLY A 13 10.89 -1.87 3.37
C GLY A 13 9.84 -0.81 2.99
N TRP A 14 10.22 0.24 2.25
CA TRP A 14 9.31 1.25 1.73
C TRP A 14 9.32 1.27 0.20
N LEU A 15 8.23 1.76 -0.39
CA LEU A 15 7.99 1.88 -1.82
C LEU A 15 7.59 3.33 -2.14
N ALA A 16 8.08 3.86 -3.27
CA ALA A 16 7.61 5.12 -3.83
C ALA A 16 6.35 4.92 -4.70
N VAL A 17 5.33 5.73 -4.45
CA VAL A 17 4.05 5.72 -5.16
C VAL A 17 3.76 7.12 -5.69
N GLN A 18 3.21 7.22 -6.90
CA GLN A 18 2.81 8.46 -7.54
C GLN A 18 1.28 8.49 -7.68
N VAL A 19 0.65 9.59 -7.27
CA VAL A 19 -0.81 9.71 -7.14
C VAL A 19 -1.27 11.07 -7.65
N GLY A 20 -2.46 11.12 -8.22
CA GLY A 20 -3.04 12.32 -8.83
C GLY A 20 -3.03 12.25 -10.35
N LEU A 21 -3.81 13.13 -10.98
CA LEU A 21 -3.84 13.32 -12.43
C LEU A 21 -2.91 14.48 -12.81
N GLU A 22 -2.30 14.42 -14.00
CA GLU A 22 -1.41 15.48 -14.48
C GLU A 22 -2.14 16.82 -14.68
N GLU A 23 -3.45 16.77 -14.91
CA GLU A 23 -4.32 17.91 -15.24
C GLU A 23 -4.98 18.57 -14.01
N GLU A 24 -4.88 17.98 -12.82
CA GLU A 24 -5.39 18.61 -11.59
C GLU A 24 -4.42 19.68 -11.07
N ASP A 25 -4.93 20.74 -10.43
CA ASP A 25 -4.16 21.88 -9.84
C ASP A 25 -3.06 21.49 -8.83
N GLY A 26 -2.92 20.19 -8.52
CA GLY A 26 -1.88 19.63 -7.65
C GLY A 26 -0.87 18.69 -8.32
N GLY A 27 -1.05 18.32 -9.59
CA GLY A 27 -0.22 17.40 -10.37
C GLY A 27 0.02 16.02 -9.73
N LEU A 28 0.94 15.23 -10.31
CA LEU A 28 1.36 13.95 -9.74
C LEU A 28 2.23 14.16 -8.48
N LYS A 29 1.71 13.75 -7.33
CA LYS A 29 2.43 13.77 -6.04
C LYS A 29 3.10 12.44 -5.75
N ARG A 30 4.27 12.48 -5.11
CA ARG A 30 5.04 11.30 -4.71
C ARG A 30 4.92 11.05 -3.22
N PHE A 31 4.59 9.81 -2.86
CA PHE A 31 4.48 9.31 -1.49
C PHE A 31 5.41 8.14 -1.27
N ALA A 32 5.90 7.97 -0.05
CA ALA A 32 6.52 6.74 0.40
C ALA A 32 5.54 5.99 1.30
N ILE A 33 5.35 4.70 1.04
CA ILE A 33 4.53 3.80 1.88
C ILE A 33 5.35 2.56 2.27
N PRO A 34 5.07 1.92 3.41
CA PRO A 34 5.60 0.61 3.72
C PRO A 34 5.17 -0.44 2.69
N ILE A 35 6.04 -1.40 2.36
CA ILE A 35 5.71 -2.53 1.47
C ILE A 35 4.57 -3.37 2.05
N SER A 36 4.40 -3.38 3.39
CA SER A 36 3.28 -4.09 4.04
C SER A 36 1.91 -3.62 3.56
N HIS A 37 1.77 -2.36 3.11
CA HIS A 37 0.51 -1.83 2.61
C HIS A 37 0.05 -2.57 1.35
N LEU A 38 0.98 -3.10 0.54
CA LEU A 38 0.65 -3.84 -0.70
C LEU A 38 -0.14 -5.13 -0.42
N TYR A 39 -0.02 -5.68 0.78
CA TYR A 39 -0.74 -6.90 1.19
C TYR A 39 -2.12 -6.60 1.79
N HIS A 40 -2.46 -5.33 2.01
CA HIS A 40 -3.77 -4.96 2.54
C HIS A 40 -4.84 -5.09 1.45
N PRO A 41 -6.00 -5.73 1.71
CA PRO A 41 -7.04 -5.95 0.70
C PRO A 41 -7.50 -4.66 -0.01
N LEU A 42 -7.69 -3.58 0.75
CA LEU A 42 -8.05 -2.27 0.19
C LEU A 42 -6.99 -1.71 -0.77
N PHE A 43 -5.71 -1.92 -0.46
CA PHE A 43 -4.64 -1.48 -1.35
C PHE A 43 -4.54 -2.37 -2.59
N LYS A 44 -4.76 -3.69 -2.43
CA LYS A 44 -4.79 -4.64 -3.54
C LYS A 44 -5.83 -4.26 -4.60
N GLN A 45 -7.03 -3.87 -4.21
CA GLN A 45 -8.04 -3.39 -5.16
C GLN A 45 -7.57 -2.16 -5.95
N LEU A 46 -6.80 -1.26 -5.32
CA LEU A 46 -6.24 -0.09 -5.99
C LEU A 46 -5.08 -0.47 -6.92
N LEU A 47 -4.28 -1.47 -6.54
CA LEU A 47 -3.24 -2.04 -7.40
C LEU A 47 -3.82 -2.71 -8.64
N ASP A 48 -4.92 -3.46 -8.50
CA ASP A 48 -5.59 -4.12 -9.64
C ASP A 48 -6.06 -3.08 -10.65
N LYS A 49 -6.68 -1.98 -10.18
CA LYS A 49 -7.05 -0.83 -11.04
C LYS A 49 -5.83 -0.18 -11.68
N ALA A 50 -4.75 0.02 -10.93
CA ALA A 50 -3.52 0.58 -11.47
C ALA A 50 -2.95 -0.30 -12.58
N TYR A 51 -3.01 -1.62 -12.39
CA TYR A 51 -2.57 -2.59 -13.37
C TYR A 51 -3.46 -2.57 -14.63
N GLU A 52 -4.78 -2.47 -14.49
CA GLU A 52 -5.71 -2.35 -15.62
C GLU A 52 -5.44 -1.09 -16.47
N VAL A 53 -5.12 0.05 -15.83
CA VAL A 53 -4.91 1.33 -16.52
C VAL A 53 -3.50 1.46 -17.10
N TYR A 54 -2.46 1.06 -16.35
CA TYR A 54 -1.07 1.32 -16.70
C TYR A 54 -0.30 0.07 -17.17
N GLY A 55 -0.84 -1.14 -16.95
CA GLY A 55 -0.22 -2.41 -17.29
C GLY A 55 1.06 -2.70 -16.49
N TYR A 56 1.85 -3.67 -16.98
CA TYR A 56 3.14 -4.05 -16.37
C TYR A 56 4.32 -3.16 -16.81
N HIS A 57 4.12 -2.26 -17.78
CA HIS A 57 5.19 -1.47 -18.39
C HIS A 57 5.54 -0.20 -17.60
N MET A 58 5.27 -0.19 -16.30
CA MET A 58 5.56 0.93 -15.43
C MET A 58 7.05 0.94 -15.09
N THR A 59 7.76 1.98 -15.53
CA THR A 59 9.14 2.23 -15.13
C THR A 59 9.19 3.31 -14.05
N GLY A 60 9.75 3.00 -12.89
CA GLY A 60 9.87 3.93 -11.77
C GLY A 60 8.79 3.75 -10.70
N PRO A 61 8.39 4.83 -9.99
CA PRO A 61 7.39 4.75 -8.92
C PRO A 61 6.07 4.19 -9.40
N LEU A 62 5.40 3.42 -8.54
CA LEU A 62 4.10 2.85 -8.82
C LEU A 62 3.05 3.98 -8.94
N ARG A 63 2.35 4.08 -10.07
CA ARG A 63 1.28 5.08 -10.26
C ARG A 63 -0.07 4.52 -9.82
N MET A 64 -0.88 5.33 -9.15
CA MET A 64 -2.20 4.95 -8.68
C MET A 64 -3.27 5.78 -9.41
N PRO A 65 -4.30 5.14 -10.01
CA PRO A 65 -5.36 5.83 -10.73
C PRO A 65 -6.42 6.33 -9.74
N CYS A 66 -6.02 7.21 -8.83
CA CYS A 66 -6.92 7.85 -7.88
C CYS A 66 -6.46 9.27 -7.56
N SER A 67 -7.36 10.06 -6.98
CA SER A 67 -7.03 11.38 -6.46
C SER A 67 -6.05 11.28 -5.28
N THR A 68 -5.37 12.38 -4.99
CA THR A 68 -4.49 12.45 -3.82
C THR A 68 -5.27 12.22 -2.52
N ASP A 69 -6.45 12.82 -2.40
CA ASP A 69 -7.30 12.72 -1.21
C ASP A 69 -7.78 11.28 -0.95
N ASP A 70 -8.20 10.57 -1.99
CA ASP A 70 -8.60 9.16 -1.87
C ASP A 70 -7.45 8.28 -1.40
N PHE A 71 -6.25 8.51 -1.92
CA PHE A 71 -5.06 7.78 -1.50
C PHE A 71 -4.68 8.05 -0.05
N LEU A 72 -4.75 9.30 0.40
CA LEU A 72 -4.47 9.67 1.78
C LEU A 72 -5.50 9.05 2.74
N ASN A 73 -6.78 9.06 2.37
CA ASN A 73 -7.84 8.41 3.13
C ASN A 73 -7.61 6.89 3.22
N LEU A 74 -7.31 6.24 2.08
CA LEU A 74 -6.97 4.82 2.05
C LEU A 74 -5.78 4.49 2.96
N LYS A 75 -4.70 5.27 2.85
CA LYS A 75 -3.49 5.09 3.66
C LYS A 75 -3.82 5.19 5.15
N TRP A 76 -4.59 6.19 5.56
CA TRP A 76 -5.01 6.38 6.94
C TRP A 76 -5.86 5.21 7.46
N ARG A 77 -6.75 4.65 6.63
CA ARG A 77 -7.57 3.47 7.00
C ARG A 77 -6.69 2.24 7.26
N ILE A 78 -5.73 1.98 6.38
CA ILE A 78 -4.78 0.86 6.52
C ILE A 78 -3.94 0.99 7.81
N GLU A 79 -3.47 2.20 8.10
CA GLU A 79 -2.67 2.49 9.30
C GLU A 79 -3.50 2.30 10.59
N LYS A 80 -4.79 2.62 10.55
CA LYS A 80 -5.72 2.40 11.68
C LYS A 80 -6.09 0.93 11.88
N GLU A 81 -6.35 0.17 10.82
CA GLU A 81 -6.70 -1.25 10.91
C GLU A 81 -5.56 -2.07 11.54
N SER A 82 -4.33 -1.73 11.17
CA SER A 82 -3.10 -2.34 11.71
C SER A 82 -2.97 -2.24 13.24
N ASN A 83 -3.72 -1.34 13.89
CA ASN A 83 -3.68 -1.12 15.35
C ASN A 83 -4.76 -1.89 16.14
N HIS A 84 -5.72 -2.59 15.50
CA HIS A 84 -6.91 -3.15 16.19
C HIS A 84 -6.90 -4.68 16.41
N HIS A 85 -5.77 -5.37 16.21
CA HIS A 85 -5.69 -6.83 16.37
C HIS A 85 -5.43 -7.32 17.82
N HIS A 86 -6.18 -6.83 18.80
CA HIS A 86 -6.18 -7.42 20.15
C HIS A 86 -7.60 -7.67 20.64
N HIS A 87 -8.00 -8.95 20.58
CA HIS A 87 -8.95 -9.69 21.43
C HIS A 87 -9.78 -10.71 20.63
N HIS A 88 -9.14 -11.80 20.21
CA HIS A 88 -9.84 -13.08 20.09
C HIS A 88 -9.37 -13.97 21.25
N HIS A 89 -10.24 -14.14 22.24
CA HIS A 89 -10.07 -15.13 23.29
C HIS A 89 -9.92 -16.52 22.64
N HIS A 90 -8.80 -17.16 22.89
CA HIS A 90 -8.60 -18.58 22.66
C HIS A 90 -9.47 -19.35 23.65
N HIS A 91 -10.38 -20.19 23.15
CA HIS A 91 -11.07 -21.22 23.94
C HIS A 91 -10.37 -22.54 23.58
N PRO A 92 -9.51 -23.13 24.43
CA PRO A 92 -8.95 -24.44 24.13
C PRO A 92 -9.96 -25.52 24.53
N LEU A 93 -10.57 -26.17 23.55
CA LEU A 93 -11.21 -27.47 23.77
C LEU A 93 -10.11 -28.50 23.95
N THR A 94 -9.78 -28.84 25.20
CA THR A 94 -8.85 -29.92 25.52
C THR A 94 -9.58 -31.26 25.39
N LEU A 95 -9.38 -31.96 24.28
CA LEU A 95 -9.62 -33.40 24.22
C LEU A 95 -8.50 -34.09 25.00
N SER A 96 -8.81 -34.55 26.21
CA SER A 96 -7.93 -35.45 26.97
C SER A 96 -7.91 -36.81 26.27
N PHE A 97 -6.76 -37.15 25.69
CA PHE A 97 -6.43 -38.53 25.34
C PHE A 97 -5.01 -38.78 25.80
N ASN A 98 -4.86 -39.43 26.95
CA ASN A 98 -3.67 -40.19 27.29
C ASN A 98 -4.12 -41.55 27.79
N SER A 99 -3.92 -42.53 26.93
CA SER A 99 -3.80 -43.94 27.29
C SER A 99 -2.31 -44.21 27.44
N CYS A 100 -1.89 -44.53 28.68
CA CYS A 100 -0.82 -45.42 29.09
C CYS A 100 -0.78 -45.41 30.63
#